data_AF-A0AAN9FYN1-F1
#
_entry.id   AF-A0AAN9FYN1-F1
#
_cell.length_a   1.000
_cell.length_b   1.000
_cell.length_c   1.000
_cell.angle_alpha   90.00
_cell.angle_beta   90.00
_cell.angle_gamma   90.00
#
_symmetry.space_group_name_H-M   'P 1'
#
loop_
_entity.id
_entity.type
_entity.pdbx_description
1 polymer ?
#
loop_
_entity_poly.entity_id
_entity_poly.type
_entity_poly.pdbx_seq_one_letter_code
_entity_poly.pdbx_strand_id
1 'polypeptide(L)'
;MPLARVRRWSRAQRQFVQIEQPDLIRVYNATMGGVDRADQNINAYRISLRTKKWWWPYFAHVLELVMQNAWLLFRRTDAHTAEPLDLLAFRRRIVQVYLMRHGAIAMPRRAARLALPAVHRVPDEVRFDGVGHFAGPSQTTKRCALCKKNTKKLCLKCTVGLHNQCFNAFHGIH
;
A
#
# COMPACT_ATOMS: atom_id res chain seq x y z
N MET A 1 21.28 4.56 40.52
CA MET A 1 20.77 4.58 39.13
C MET A 1 21.09 3.21 38.51
N PRO A 2 20.13 2.48 37.95
CA PRO A 2 20.40 1.15 37.39
C PRO A 2 21.40 1.24 36.24
N LEU A 3 22.36 0.31 36.21
CA LEU A 3 23.38 0.19 35.16
C LEU A 3 23.02 -0.96 34.23
N ALA A 4 23.25 -0.76 32.94
CA ALA A 4 23.13 -1.77 31.90
C ALA A 4 24.49 -1.98 31.22
N ARG A 5 24.79 -3.23 30.87
CA ARG A 5 25.99 -3.56 30.08
C ARG A 5 25.70 -3.41 28.60
N VAL A 6 26.56 -2.67 27.90
CA VAL A 6 26.46 -2.49 26.44
C VAL A 6 27.78 -2.87 25.76
N ARG A 7 27.64 -3.51 24.60
CA ARG A 7 28.77 -3.85 23.73
C ARG A 7 29.14 -2.63 22.88
N ARG A 8 30.32 -2.05 23.11
CA ARG A 8 30.85 -0.93 22.30
C ARG A 8 32.21 -1.26 21.70
N TRP A 9 32.45 -0.74 20.50
CA TRP A 9 33.77 -0.82 19.87
C TRP A 9 34.76 0.12 20.58
N SER A 10 35.86 -0.43 21.08
CA SER A 10 36.97 0.35 21.61
C SER A 10 38.02 0.53 20.53
N ARG A 11 38.31 1.79 20.16
CA ARG A 11 39.39 2.08 19.20
C ARG A 11 40.77 1.72 19.75
N ALA A 12 40.99 1.90 21.06
CA ALA A 12 42.26 1.61 21.71
C ALA A 12 42.59 0.10 21.72
N GLN A 13 41.57 -0.73 21.97
CA GLN A 13 41.74 -2.19 22.03
C GLN A 13 41.39 -2.90 20.72
N ARG A 14 40.89 -2.16 19.71
CA ARG A 14 40.41 -2.68 18.40
C ARG A 14 39.49 -3.90 18.55
N GLN A 15 38.67 -3.90 19.58
CA GLN A 15 37.72 -4.97 19.87
C GLN A 15 36.45 -4.41 20.51
N PHE A 16 35.41 -5.25 20.53
CA PHE A 16 34.19 -4.93 21.28
C PHE A 16 34.38 -5.22 22.76
N VAL A 17 34.18 -4.22 23.59
CA VAL A 17 34.23 -4.31 25.05
C VAL A 17 32.84 -4.14 25.66
N GLN A 18 32.61 -4.76 26.80
CA GLN A 18 31.41 -4.55 27.62
C GLN A 18 31.66 -3.38 28.55
N ILE A 19 30.82 -2.35 28.46
CA ILE A 19 30.92 -1.15 29.29
C ILE A 19 29.60 -0.99 30.03
N GLU A 20 29.67 -0.58 31.30
CA GLU A 20 28.49 -0.21 32.07
C GLU A 20 28.05 1.20 31.69
N GLN A 21 26.78 1.35 31.35
CA GLN A 21 26.14 2.63 31.08
C GLN A 21 24.88 2.77 31.93
N PRO A 22 24.46 4.01 32.26
CA PRO A 22 23.15 4.25 32.83
C PRO A 22 22.03 3.64 31.98
N ASP A 23 21.08 2.96 32.61
CA ASP A 23 19.97 2.30 31.89
C ASP A 23 19.13 3.30 31.08
N LEU A 24 19.07 4.56 31.54
CA LEU A 24 18.43 5.67 30.82
C LEU A 24 18.97 5.83 29.38
N ILE A 25 20.28 5.64 29.18
CA ILE A 25 20.90 5.74 27.85
C ILE A 25 20.48 4.56 26.97
N ARG A 26 20.34 3.36 27.55
CA ARG A 26 19.83 2.19 26.83
C ARG A 26 18.40 2.41 26.34
N VAL A 27 17.52 2.88 27.24
CA VAL A 27 16.12 3.17 26.91
C VAL A 27 16.04 4.24 25.82
N TYR A 28 16.79 5.33 25.97
CA TYR A 28 16.85 6.40 24.97
C TYR A 28 17.28 5.89 23.59
N ASN A 29 18.38 5.13 23.50
CA ASN A 29 18.86 4.59 22.23
C ASN A 29 17.88 3.57 21.61
N ALA A 30 17.10 2.85 22.43
CA ALA A 30 16.09 1.92 21.94
C ALA A 30 14.89 2.64 21.31
N THR A 31 14.56 3.86 21.76
CA THR A 31 13.37 4.60 21.32
C THR A 31 13.66 5.74 20.35
N MET A 32 14.87 6.31 20.35
CA MET A 32 15.24 7.50 19.57
C MET A 32 15.02 7.33 18.05
N GLY A 33 15.26 6.13 17.51
CA GLY A 33 15.27 5.88 16.07
C GLY A 33 13.89 5.89 15.37
N GLY A 34 12.81 6.26 16.07
CA GLY A 34 11.48 6.35 15.46
C GLY A 34 11.40 7.40 14.35
N VAL A 35 11.96 8.58 14.59
CA VAL A 35 11.98 9.70 13.63
C VAL A 35 12.88 9.37 12.44
N ASP A 36 14.11 8.92 12.69
CA ASP A 36 15.06 8.55 11.63
C ASP A 36 14.51 7.47 10.71
N ARG A 37 13.78 6.48 11.26
CA ARG A 37 13.12 5.45 10.45
C ARG A 37 12.00 6.01 9.60
N ALA A 38 11.20 6.93 10.14
CA ALA A 38 10.17 7.60 9.35
C ALA A 38 10.78 8.41 8.22
N ASP A 39 11.85 9.17 8.49
CA ASP A 39 12.57 9.96 7.48
C ASP A 39 13.19 9.08 6.39
N GLN A 40 13.82 7.96 6.77
CA GLN A 40 14.35 6.97 5.83
C GLN A 40 13.25 6.40 4.93
N ASN A 41 12.12 5.99 5.50
CA ASN A 41 10.98 5.45 4.76
C ASN A 41 10.36 6.48 3.81
N ILE A 42 10.17 7.72 4.27
CA ILE A 42 9.64 8.83 3.47
C ILE A 42 10.59 9.13 2.32
N ASN A 43 11.90 9.18 2.59
CA ASN A 43 12.89 9.47 1.57
C ASN A 43 12.96 8.39 0.48
N ALA A 44 12.76 7.11 0.85
CA ALA A 44 12.77 5.99 -0.08
C ALA A 44 11.67 6.07 -1.16
N TYR A 45 10.51 6.66 -0.85
CA TYR A 45 9.35 6.73 -1.76
C TYR A 45 8.82 8.14 -1.99
N ARG A 46 9.63 9.17 -1.76
CA ARG A 46 9.24 10.57 -1.80
C ARG A 46 8.61 10.98 -3.15
N ILE A 47 7.47 11.67 -3.13
CA ILE A 47 6.91 12.35 -4.29
C ILE A 47 7.92 13.40 -4.82
N SER A 48 8.50 13.13 -5.99
CA SER A 48 9.41 14.05 -6.69
C SER A 48 8.65 14.80 -7.80
N LEU A 49 7.84 15.79 -7.42
CA LEU A 49 7.21 16.70 -8.40
C LEU A 49 7.86 18.07 -8.31
N ARG A 50 8.49 18.53 -9.40
CA ARG A 50 9.09 19.86 -9.49
C ARG A 50 8.00 20.88 -9.79
N THR A 51 7.85 21.88 -8.93
CA THR A 51 6.91 22.97 -9.11
C THR A 51 7.51 24.29 -8.64
N LYS A 52 6.99 25.40 -9.17
CA LYS A 52 7.38 26.76 -8.77
C LYS A 52 6.70 27.19 -7.45
N LYS A 53 5.71 26.44 -6.97
CA LYS A 53 4.97 26.78 -5.74
C LYS A 53 5.77 26.37 -4.50
N TRP A 54 6.16 27.36 -3.69
CA TRP A 54 6.97 27.16 -2.49
C TRP A 54 6.33 26.25 -1.44
N TRP A 55 5.00 26.20 -1.37
CA TRP A 55 4.26 25.40 -0.39
C TRP A 55 4.16 23.92 -0.76
N TRP A 56 4.42 23.57 -2.02
CA TRP A 56 4.21 22.21 -2.51
C TRP A 56 5.08 21.14 -1.82
N PRO A 57 6.38 21.38 -1.55
CA PRO A 57 7.18 20.41 -0.79
C PRO A 57 6.59 20.09 0.58
N TYR A 58 6.00 21.07 1.27
CA TYR A 58 5.35 20.86 2.56
C TYR A 58 4.09 20.00 2.41
N PHE A 59 3.24 20.32 1.44
CA PHE A 59 2.04 19.52 1.15
C PHE A 59 2.39 18.07 0.80
N ALA A 60 3.37 17.87 -0.08
CA ALA A 60 3.83 16.54 -0.47
C ALA A 60 4.40 15.77 0.75
N HIS A 61 5.18 16.43 1.61
CA HIS A 61 5.71 15.81 2.82
C HIS A 61 4.61 15.37 3.80
N VAL A 62 3.56 16.17 3.98
CA VAL A 62 2.40 15.77 4.80
C VAL A 62 1.75 14.50 4.26
N LEU A 63 1.58 14.37 2.94
CA LEU A 63 1.04 13.15 2.33
C LEU A 63 1.94 11.93 2.58
N GLU A 64 3.26 12.09 2.48
CA GLU A 64 4.21 11.01 2.78
C GLU A 64 4.15 10.59 4.25
N LEU A 65 4.04 11.55 5.17
CA LEU A 65 3.92 11.28 6.60
C LEU A 65 2.61 10.54 6.92
N VAL A 66 1.50 10.95 6.31
CA VAL A 66 0.20 10.26 6.45
C VAL A 66 0.30 8.83 5.93
N MET A 67 0.94 8.61 4.78
CA MET A 67 1.14 7.27 4.21
C MET A 67 1.97 6.36 5.14
N GLN A 68 3.07 6.88 5.67
CA GLN A 68 3.93 6.17 6.63
C GLN A 68 3.17 5.83 7.92
N ASN A 69 2.41 6.77 8.48
CA ASN A 69 1.62 6.54 9.69
C ASN A 69 0.50 5.53 9.47
N ALA A 70 -0.19 5.61 8.33
CA ALA A 70 -1.22 4.64 7.94
C ALA A 70 -0.63 3.23 7.82
N TRP A 71 0.56 3.09 7.24
CA TRP A 71 1.26 1.79 7.17
C TRP A 71 1.62 1.26 8.56
N LEU A 72 2.12 2.10 9.47
CA LEU A 72 2.41 1.70 10.85
C LEU A 72 1.16 1.24 11.61
N LEU A 73 0.01 1.88 11.38
CA LEU A 73 -1.27 1.45 11.94
C LEU A 73 -1.71 0.12 11.32
N PHE A 74 -1.64 -0.02 9.99
CA PHE A 74 -1.96 -1.26 9.29
C PHE A 74 -1.14 -2.44 9.84
N ARG A 75 0.14 -2.25 10.12
CA ARG A 75 1.02 -3.29 10.69
C ARG A 75 0.59 -3.81 12.07
N ARG A 76 -0.31 -3.11 12.75
CA ARG A 76 -0.88 -3.51 14.05
C ARG A 76 -2.25 -4.20 13.91
N THR A 77 -2.73 -4.39 12.68
CA THR A 77 -4.03 -5.03 12.42
C THR A 77 -3.89 -6.50 12.05
N ASP A 78 -4.95 -7.28 12.27
CA ASP A 78 -5.01 -8.68 11.84
C ASP A 78 -4.96 -8.83 10.31
N ALA A 79 -5.35 -7.78 9.58
CA ALA A 79 -5.20 -7.77 8.13
C ALA A 79 -3.73 -7.87 7.69
N HIS A 80 -2.80 -7.26 8.44
CA HIS A 80 -1.37 -7.38 8.15
C HIS A 80 -0.79 -8.74 8.57
N THR A 81 -1.33 -9.36 9.63
CA THR A 81 -0.88 -10.70 10.03
C THR A 81 -1.33 -11.76 9.04
N ALA A 82 -2.53 -11.60 8.47
CA ALA A 82 -3.05 -12.45 7.40
C ALA A 82 -2.35 -12.21 6.05
N GLU A 83 -2.17 -10.95 5.65
CA GLU A 83 -1.50 -10.56 4.39
C GLU A 83 -0.45 -9.45 4.65
N PRO A 84 0.81 -9.83 4.93
CA PRO A 84 1.83 -8.85 5.26
C PRO A 84 2.27 -8.05 4.02
N LEU A 85 2.02 -6.74 4.05
CA LEU A 85 2.48 -5.80 3.03
C LEU A 85 3.66 -4.97 3.53
N ASP A 86 4.71 -4.91 2.71
CA ASP A 86 5.76 -3.90 2.86
C ASP A 86 5.22 -2.49 2.51
N LEU A 87 6.00 -1.45 2.81
CA LEU A 87 5.57 -0.06 2.62
C LEU A 87 5.23 0.23 1.16
N LEU A 88 5.99 -0.33 0.21
CA LEU A 88 5.77 -0.14 -1.22
C LEU A 88 4.49 -0.81 -1.71
N ALA A 89 4.24 -2.04 -1.31
CA ALA A 89 3.03 -2.79 -1.66
C ALA A 89 1.79 -2.12 -1.04
N PHE A 90 1.88 -1.70 0.22
CA PHE A 90 0.82 -0.94 0.89
C PHE A 90 0.48 0.35 0.13
N ARG A 91 1.49 1.15 -0.22
CA ARG A 91 1.32 2.38 -1.01
C ARG A 91 0.67 2.09 -2.37
N ARG A 92 1.15 1.06 -3.09
CA ARG A 92 0.58 0.64 -4.38
C ARG A 92 -0.88 0.26 -4.24
N ARG A 93 -1.25 -0.48 -3.20
CA ARG A 93 -2.63 -0.88 -2.92
C ARG A 93 -3.53 0.34 -2.74
N ILE A 94 -3.12 1.30 -1.91
CA ILE A 94 -3.88 2.55 -1.70
C ILE A 94 -4.06 3.29 -3.04
N VAL A 95 -2.98 3.50 -3.79
CA VAL A 95 -3.06 4.21 -5.07
C VAL A 95 -3.99 3.50 -6.05
N GLN A 96 -3.94 2.17 -6.14
CA GLN A 96 -4.84 1.39 -6.99
C GLN A 96 -6.30 1.54 -6.59
N VAL A 97 -6.60 1.44 -5.29
CA VAL A 97 -7.97 1.61 -4.77
C VAL A 97 -8.50 3.01 -5.08
N TYR A 98 -7.72 4.06 -4.81
CA TYR A 98 -8.14 5.44 -5.07
C TYR A 98 -8.33 5.72 -6.56
N LEU A 99 -7.41 5.25 -7.42
CA LEU A 99 -7.54 5.39 -8.87
C LEU A 99 -8.77 4.65 -9.41
N MET A 100 -9.08 3.46 -8.89
CA MET A 100 -10.27 2.72 -9.34
C MET A 100 -11.58 3.31 -8.81
N ARG A 101 -11.56 3.91 -7.62
CA ARG A 101 -12.76 4.51 -7.01
C ARG A 101 -13.07 5.91 -7.52
N HIS A 102 -12.05 6.72 -7.74
CA HIS A 102 -12.18 8.15 -8.04
C HIS A 102 -11.51 8.59 -9.34
N GLY A 103 -10.73 7.73 -9.99
CA GLY A 103 -10.08 8.07 -11.26
C GLY A 103 -11.11 8.15 -12.38
N ALA A 104 -11.39 9.36 -12.85
CA ALA A 104 -12.21 9.61 -14.04
C ALA A 104 -11.49 9.31 -15.37
N ILE A 105 -10.35 8.61 -15.34
CA ILE A 105 -9.47 8.47 -16.50
C ILE A 105 -9.63 7.06 -17.06
N ALA A 106 -10.11 6.99 -18.30
CA ALA A 106 -9.96 5.81 -19.13
C ALA A 106 -8.50 5.35 -19.07
N MET A 107 -8.23 4.30 -18.28
CA MET A 107 -6.91 3.70 -18.19
C MET A 107 -6.40 3.47 -19.62
N PRO A 108 -5.25 4.05 -20.03
CA PRO A 108 -4.73 3.78 -21.34
C PRO A 108 -4.58 2.26 -21.48
N ARG A 109 -5.20 1.68 -22.52
CA ARG A 109 -5.34 0.23 -22.77
C ARG A 109 -4.01 -0.56 -22.70
N ARG A 110 -2.86 0.11 -22.63
CA ARG A 110 -1.51 -0.46 -22.67
C ARG A 110 -0.93 -0.92 -21.32
N ALA A 111 -1.50 -0.53 -20.16
CA ALA A 111 -0.98 -1.00 -18.86
C ALA A 111 -1.43 -2.43 -18.48
N ALA A 112 -2.31 -3.06 -19.27
CA ALA A 112 -2.97 -4.33 -18.93
C ALA A 112 -2.15 -5.59 -19.28
N ARG A 113 -0.84 -5.60 -19.03
CA ARG A 113 -0.04 -6.85 -18.97
C ARG A 113 0.51 -7.09 -17.57
N LEU A 114 -0.33 -6.92 -16.54
CA LEU A 114 -0.09 -7.59 -15.27
C LEU A 114 -0.57 -9.04 -15.42
N ALA A 115 0.31 -10.02 -15.20
CA ALA A 115 0.04 -11.45 -15.27
C ALA A 115 -0.90 -11.97 -14.16
N LEU A 116 -1.69 -11.08 -13.54
CA LEU A 116 -2.59 -11.41 -12.44
C LEU A 116 -3.95 -11.89 -12.97
N PRO A 117 -4.56 -12.91 -12.35
CA PRO A 117 -5.93 -13.32 -12.63
C PRO A 117 -6.87 -12.12 -12.54
N ALA A 118 -7.88 -12.06 -13.42
CA ALA A 118 -8.82 -10.92 -13.49
C ALA A 118 -9.55 -10.62 -12.17
N VAL A 119 -9.68 -11.60 -11.28
CA VAL A 119 -10.26 -11.43 -9.93
C VAL A 119 -9.35 -10.59 -9.04
N HIS A 120 -8.05 -10.91 -9.00
CA HIS A 120 -7.05 -10.18 -8.21
C HIS A 120 -6.70 -8.80 -8.77
N ARG A 121 -7.20 -8.46 -9.97
CA ARG A 121 -7.02 -7.11 -10.53
C ARG A 121 -7.94 -6.08 -9.91
N VAL A 122 -9.01 -6.50 -9.25
CA VAL A 122 -9.95 -5.59 -8.58
C VAL A 122 -9.73 -5.75 -7.08
N PRO A 123 -9.27 -4.71 -6.37
CA PRO A 123 -9.20 -4.69 -4.92
C PRO A 123 -10.57 -4.99 -4.30
N ASP A 124 -10.59 -5.76 -3.21
CA ASP A 124 -11.83 -6.13 -2.53
C ASP A 124 -12.57 -4.90 -1.98
N GLU A 125 -11.83 -3.85 -1.59
CA GLU A 125 -12.35 -2.56 -1.14
C GLU A 125 -13.08 -1.81 -2.27
N VAL A 126 -12.86 -2.17 -3.54
CA VAL A 126 -13.59 -1.64 -4.70
C VAL A 126 -14.65 -2.63 -5.16
N ARG A 127 -14.36 -3.93 -5.11
CA ARG A 127 -15.25 -4.99 -5.56
C ARG A 127 -16.54 -5.05 -4.75
N PHE A 128 -16.44 -4.86 -3.44
CA PHE A 128 -17.51 -4.99 -2.46
C PHE A 128 -18.03 -3.67 -1.91
N ASP A 129 -17.67 -2.52 -2.50
CA ASP A 129 -18.11 -1.23 -1.98
C ASP A 129 -19.57 -0.90 -2.25
N GLY A 130 -20.29 -1.77 -2.98
CA GLY A 130 -21.73 -1.64 -3.22
C GLY A 130 -22.15 -0.44 -4.09
N VAL A 131 -21.21 0.32 -4.63
CA VAL A 131 -21.51 1.61 -5.28
C VAL A 131 -21.05 1.62 -6.74
N GLY A 132 -21.95 1.97 -7.66
CA GLY A 132 -21.58 2.26 -9.05
C GLY A 132 -21.16 1.05 -9.90
N HIS A 133 -21.48 -0.16 -9.46
CA HIS A 133 -21.25 -1.38 -10.26
C HIS A 133 -22.42 -1.60 -11.21
N PHE A 134 -22.19 -1.37 -12.50
CA PHE A 134 -23.19 -1.60 -13.55
C PHE A 134 -22.68 -2.55 -14.62
N ALA A 135 -23.53 -3.49 -15.04
CA ALA A 135 -23.24 -4.36 -16.17
C ALA A 135 -23.42 -3.60 -17.49
N GLY A 136 -22.38 -3.59 -18.33
CA GLY A 136 -22.39 -2.94 -19.63
C GLY A 136 -21.79 -3.82 -20.74
N PRO A 137 -21.98 -3.43 -22.01
CA PRO A 137 -21.40 -4.14 -23.14
C PRO A 137 -19.87 -3.97 -23.19
N SER A 138 -19.18 -5.02 -23.60
CA SER A 138 -17.75 -5.01 -23.87
C SER A 138 -17.51 -4.92 -25.38
N GLN A 139 -16.62 -4.02 -25.81
CA GLN A 139 -16.19 -3.90 -27.21
C GLN A 139 -15.51 -5.17 -27.73
N THR A 140 -14.87 -5.94 -26.85
CA THR A 140 -14.20 -7.19 -27.19
C THR A 140 -14.69 -8.32 -26.30
N THR A 141 -14.55 -9.57 -26.76
CA THR A 141 -14.81 -10.74 -25.91
C THR A 141 -13.78 -10.78 -24.77
N LYS A 142 -14.27 -10.87 -23.53
CA LYS A 142 -13.46 -11.01 -22.31
C LYS A 142 -13.72 -12.37 -21.67
N ARG A 143 -12.81 -12.85 -20.81
CA ARG A 143 -13.10 -13.98 -19.91
C ARG A 143 -13.78 -13.48 -18.65
N CYS A 144 -14.85 -14.17 -18.23
CA CYS A 144 -15.56 -13.91 -17.00
C CYS A 144 -14.60 -14.08 -15.80
N ALA A 145 -14.55 -13.10 -14.91
CA ALA A 145 -13.69 -13.15 -13.73
C ALA A 145 -14.07 -14.33 -12.82
N LEU A 146 -15.36 -14.68 -12.73
CA LEU A 146 -15.86 -15.77 -11.88
C LEU A 146 -15.74 -17.13 -12.57
N CYS A 147 -16.53 -17.39 -13.62
CA CYS A 147 -16.64 -18.72 -14.25
C CYS A 147 -15.62 -19.00 -15.37
N LYS A 148 -14.74 -18.03 -15.68
CA LYS A 148 -13.68 -18.12 -16.71
C LYS A 148 -14.14 -18.34 -18.16
N LYS A 149 -15.45 -18.46 -18.42
CA LYS A 149 -16.02 -18.55 -19.78
C LYS A 149 -16.04 -17.19 -20.49
N ASN A 150 -16.10 -17.20 -21.81
CA ASN A 150 -16.15 -15.98 -22.61
C ASN A 150 -17.46 -15.20 -22.40
N THR A 151 -17.36 -13.86 -22.38
CA THR A 151 -18.47 -12.93 -22.21
C THR A 151 -18.23 -11.66 -23.03
N LYS A 152 -19.31 -11.06 -23.53
CA LYS A 152 -19.33 -9.72 -24.14
C LYS A 152 -19.88 -8.66 -23.19
N LYS A 153 -19.95 -8.96 -21.88
CA LYS A 153 -20.39 -8.05 -20.82
C LYS A 153 -19.27 -7.82 -19.82
N LEU A 154 -19.24 -6.63 -19.23
CA LEU A 154 -18.27 -6.24 -18.21
C LEU A 154 -18.93 -5.36 -17.14
N CYS A 155 -18.31 -5.29 -15.96
CA CYS A 155 -18.62 -4.23 -14.99
C CYS A 155 -17.97 -2.92 -15.44
N LEU A 156 -18.75 -1.86 -15.63
CA LEU A 156 -18.28 -0.57 -16.15
C LEU A 156 -17.25 0.08 -15.21
N LYS A 157 -17.40 -0.12 -13.90
CA LYS A 157 -16.48 0.39 -12.88
C LYS A 157 -15.20 -0.43 -12.79
N CYS A 158 -15.31 -1.74 -12.63
CA CYS A 158 -14.13 -2.61 -12.44
C CYS A 158 -13.43 -2.98 -13.76
N THR A 159 -14.06 -2.74 -14.91
CA THR A 159 -13.61 -3.09 -16.27
C THR A 159 -13.33 -4.59 -16.50
N VAL A 160 -13.80 -5.46 -15.59
CA VAL A 160 -13.68 -6.93 -15.67
C VAL A 160 -14.87 -7.55 -16.41
N GLY A 161 -14.61 -8.61 -17.18
CA GLY A 161 -15.67 -9.35 -17.84
C GLY A 161 -16.51 -10.13 -16.83
N LEU A 162 -17.84 -10.03 -16.90
CA LEU A 162 -18.77 -10.73 -16.02
C LEU A 162 -20.02 -11.13 -16.80
N HIS A 163 -20.57 -12.32 -16.55
CA HIS A 163 -21.93 -12.67 -16.96
C HIS A 163 -22.94 -12.07 -15.98
N ASN A 164 -24.18 -11.87 -16.40
CA ASN A 164 -25.26 -11.37 -15.54
C ASN A 164 -25.40 -12.20 -14.25
N GLN A 165 -25.46 -13.53 -14.40
CA GLN A 165 -25.56 -14.46 -13.26
C GLN A 165 -24.32 -14.46 -12.35
N CYS A 166 -23.16 -14.05 -12.87
CA CYS A 166 -21.92 -13.97 -12.12
C CYS A 166 -21.70 -12.59 -11.48
N PHE A 167 -22.52 -11.59 -11.84
CA PHE A 167 -22.31 -10.20 -11.46
C PHE A 167 -22.48 -10.01 -9.95
N ASN A 168 -23.63 -10.43 -9.43
CA ASN A 168 -23.96 -10.33 -8.01
C ASN A 168 -22.97 -11.12 -7.14
N ALA A 169 -22.68 -12.37 -7.52
CA ALA A 169 -21.72 -13.21 -6.81
C ALA A 169 -20.30 -12.62 -6.81
N PHE A 170 -19.88 -11.95 -7.87
CA PHE A 170 -18.57 -11.29 -7.91
C PHE A 170 -18.53 -10.03 -7.03
N HIS A 171 -19.63 -9.29 -6.94
CA HIS A 171 -19.72 -8.03 -6.19
C HIS A 171 -20.28 -8.16 -4.77
N GLY A 172 -20.64 -9.36 -4.32
CA GLY A 172 -21.26 -9.58 -3.01
C GLY A 172 -22.61 -8.86 -2.85
N ILE A 173 -23.32 -8.62 -3.96
CA ILE A 173 -24.64 -7.96 -3.96
C ILE A 173 -25.68 -9.06 -3.76
N HIS A 174 -26.41 -9.00 -2.65
CA HIS A 174 -27.56 -9.87 -2.37
C HIS A 174 -28.86 -9.17 -2.75
#